data_AF-A0A662ZF42-F1
#
_entry.id   AF-A0A662ZF42-F1
#
_cell.length_a   1.000
_cell.length_b   1.000
_cell.length_c   1.000
_cell.angle_alpha   90.00
_cell.angle_beta   90.00
_cell.angle_gamma   90.00
#
_symmetry.space_group_name_H-M   'P 1'
#
loop_
_entity.id
_entity.type
_entity.pdbx_description
1 polymer ?
#
loop_
_entity_poly.entity_id
_entity_poly.type
_entity_poly.pdbx_seq_one_letter_code
_entity_poly.pdbx_strand_id
1 'polypeptide(L)'
;MANATRLDDKAEIKTDKKNIRLISGSPNVFINGKPAGRYGDLYEEYQSESGEKRKAVITTGSPHVFINGHPAARIGDSVSYGGVVIEGSSNVFIGDGGGLSHRLSCGYEILQKILISPMHNLSKTDEIILFSPLIAENMSRLQEEVHEKLGWKYLSNLLRFWLTGKSYVTNKTDRLKGITAIYDFDSDWEWFRKFSRFNLMYQKLCETALSDAGKQALIEVLKKTSAWENGGIFDFSTSDKDVWEANFFNHVSVPRSNAMLDSMDACLGSFTICAVASGKIEIMNDGYRKITVTGLYAYVRDIFNFNDSDDYRYWSKEEMLFKLNTTQDSYYHLTNTEFNSFRDKYNKGEDFLILSDLHKCDEFQTQIFFAK
;
A
#
# COMPACT_ATOMS: atom_id res chain seq x y z
N MET A 1 8.07 13.90 10.57
CA MET A 1 9.39 14.36 10.06
C MET A 1 10.37 14.26 11.21
N ALA A 2 11.60 13.83 10.94
CA ALA A 2 12.64 13.69 11.96
C ALA A 2 13.96 14.29 11.45
N ASN A 3 14.82 14.71 12.38
CA ASN A 3 16.08 15.34 12.07
C ASN A 3 16.99 14.38 11.29
N ALA A 4 17.58 14.85 10.21
CA ALA A 4 18.47 14.05 9.36
C ALA A 4 19.75 13.66 10.11
N THR A 5 20.13 12.39 10.08
CA THR A 5 21.41 11.94 10.68
C THR A 5 22.56 12.14 9.70
N ARG A 6 23.77 12.32 10.24
CA ARG A 6 24.98 12.71 9.49
C ARG A 6 26.20 12.09 10.13
N LEU A 7 27.34 12.21 9.46
CA LEU A 7 28.64 11.81 10.02
C LEU A 7 28.83 12.37 11.44
N ASP A 8 29.38 11.54 12.32
CA ASP A 8 29.57 11.73 13.77
C ASP A 8 28.32 11.78 14.65
N ASP A 9 27.10 11.89 14.09
CA ASP A 9 25.88 11.81 14.88
C ASP A 9 25.76 10.39 15.49
N LYS A 10 25.23 10.28 16.71
CA LYS A 10 25.18 9.01 17.48
C LYS A 10 23.94 8.16 17.24
N ALA A 11 24.13 6.86 17.43
CA ALA A 11 23.09 5.88 17.73
C ALA A 11 23.31 5.28 19.12
N GLU A 12 22.21 4.85 19.75
CA GLU A 12 22.20 4.08 20.99
C GLU A 12 21.94 2.61 20.67
N ILE A 13 22.85 1.72 21.06
CA ILE A 13 22.62 0.27 21.11
C ILE A 13 22.11 -0.08 22.50
N LYS A 14 20.78 -0.20 22.64
CA LYS A 14 20.13 -0.39 23.95
C LYS A 14 20.54 -1.69 24.66
N THR A 15 20.70 -2.76 23.88
CA THR A 15 21.11 -4.08 24.35
C THR A 15 22.49 -4.05 25.00
N ASP A 16 23.42 -3.27 24.44
CA ASP A 16 24.80 -3.17 24.91
C ASP A 16 25.10 -1.89 25.73
N LYS A 17 24.09 -1.02 25.91
CA LYS A 17 24.19 0.30 26.57
C LYS A 17 25.37 1.14 26.05
N LYS A 18 25.56 1.14 24.73
CA LYS A 18 26.62 1.90 24.06
C LYS A 18 26.03 2.98 23.18
N ASN A 19 26.68 4.14 23.18
CA ASN A 19 26.50 5.14 22.14
C ASN A 19 27.67 5.04 21.16
N ILE A 20 27.34 4.94 19.88
CA ILE A 20 28.32 4.78 18.79
C ILE A 20 28.09 5.87 17.75
N ARG A 21 29.17 6.36 17.14
CA ARG A 21 29.15 7.43 16.13
C ARG A 21 29.10 6.90 14.70
N LEU A 22 28.35 7.59 13.85
CA LEU A 22 28.31 7.28 12.43
C LEU A 22 29.65 7.64 11.77
N ILE A 23 30.28 6.69 11.07
CA ILE A 23 31.61 6.85 10.47
C ILE A 23 31.61 6.78 8.94
N SER A 24 30.47 6.47 8.33
CA SER A 24 30.29 6.58 6.88
C SER A 24 29.03 7.39 6.55
N GLY A 25 28.99 7.92 5.33
CA GLY A 25 27.89 8.74 4.86
C GLY A 25 27.97 8.93 3.35
N SER A 26 27.11 9.80 2.85
CA SER A 26 27.11 10.21 1.44
C SER A 26 28.45 10.85 1.01
N PRO A 27 29.02 10.46 -0.14
CA PRO A 27 30.27 11.05 -0.64
C PRO A 27 30.12 12.49 -1.16
N ASN A 28 28.90 12.95 -1.43
CA ASN A 28 28.64 14.20 -2.16
C ASN A 28 27.41 14.99 -1.66
N VAL A 29 26.64 14.46 -0.72
CA VAL A 29 25.49 15.17 -0.12
C VAL A 29 25.81 15.46 1.34
N PHE A 30 25.88 16.75 1.65
CA PHE A 30 26.27 17.25 2.96
C PHE A 30 25.08 17.95 3.63
N ILE A 31 24.85 17.67 4.90
CA ILE A 31 23.84 18.33 5.73
C ILE A 31 24.60 19.09 6.82
N ASN A 32 24.49 20.42 6.82
CA ASN A 32 25.32 21.31 7.66
C ASN A 32 26.81 20.98 7.58
N GLY A 33 27.33 20.77 6.37
CA GLY A 33 28.75 20.53 6.11
C GLY A 33 29.25 19.12 6.44
N LYS A 34 28.40 18.21 6.93
CA LYS A 34 28.76 16.81 7.22
C LYS A 34 28.11 15.83 6.23
N PRO A 35 28.78 14.74 5.81
CA PRO A 35 28.17 13.69 4.99
C PRO A 35 26.83 13.21 5.57
N ALA A 36 25.79 13.15 4.74
CA ALA A 36 24.46 12.69 5.17
C ALA A 36 24.45 11.16 5.40
N GLY A 37 23.85 10.72 6.51
CA GLY A 37 23.68 9.31 6.82
C GLY A 37 22.50 8.69 6.07
N ARG A 38 22.62 7.42 5.69
CA ARG A 38 21.67 6.68 4.86
C ARG A 38 21.57 5.22 5.30
N TYR A 39 20.55 4.54 4.84
CA TYR A 39 20.48 3.08 4.91
C TYR A 39 21.77 2.45 4.41
N GLY A 40 22.35 1.54 5.20
CA GLY A 40 23.61 0.88 4.88
C GLY A 40 24.87 1.59 5.37
N ASP A 41 24.79 2.85 5.83
CA ASP A 41 25.95 3.54 6.41
C ASP A 41 26.30 2.99 7.81
N LEU A 42 27.60 2.96 8.10
CA LEU A 42 28.23 2.25 9.22
C LEU A 42 28.49 3.16 10.42
N TYR A 43 28.32 2.59 11.61
CA TYR A 43 28.79 3.13 12.87
C TYR A 43 30.17 2.58 13.25
N GLU A 44 30.85 3.27 14.17
CA GLU A 44 32.13 2.84 14.72
C GLU A 44 32.06 1.45 15.37
N GLU A 45 33.22 0.78 15.43
CA GLU A 45 33.33 -0.51 16.11
C GLU A 45 33.19 -0.30 17.62
N TYR A 46 32.41 -1.17 18.26
CA TYR A 46 32.29 -1.21 19.71
C TYR A 46 32.38 -2.65 20.21
N GLN A 47 32.67 -2.79 21.51
CA GLN A 47 32.64 -4.07 22.20
C GLN A 47 31.28 -4.23 22.90
N SER A 48 30.57 -5.31 22.59
CA SER A 48 29.28 -5.67 23.21
C SER A 48 29.44 -6.00 24.69
N GLU A 49 28.33 -6.08 25.44
CA GLU A 49 28.35 -6.57 26.83
C GLU A 49 28.90 -8.02 26.91
N SER A 50 28.74 -8.81 25.85
CA SER A 50 29.29 -10.17 25.73
C SER A 50 30.78 -10.23 25.34
N GLY A 51 31.44 -9.08 25.15
CA GLY A 51 32.86 -8.98 24.83
C GLY A 51 33.23 -9.10 23.34
N GLU A 52 32.25 -9.23 22.45
CA GLU A 52 32.45 -9.34 21.00
C GLU A 52 32.62 -7.95 20.36
N LYS A 53 33.55 -7.82 19.41
CA LYS A 53 33.71 -6.58 18.63
C LYS A 53 32.78 -6.58 17.43
N ARG A 54 31.95 -5.55 17.28
CA ARG A 54 30.93 -5.44 16.24
C ARG A 54 30.89 -4.04 15.64
N LYS A 55 30.45 -3.95 14.38
CA LYS A 55 30.10 -2.68 13.70
C LYS A 55 28.61 -2.69 13.39
N ALA A 56 27.92 -1.64 13.79
CA ALA A 56 26.50 -1.51 13.50
C ALA A 56 26.24 -0.77 12.18
N VAL A 57 25.09 -1.00 11.58
CA VAL A 57 24.65 -0.38 10.33
C VAL A 57 23.24 0.18 10.47
N ILE A 58 22.95 1.28 9.78
CA ILE A 58 21.58 1.80 9.66
C ILE A 58 20.74 0.82 8.83
N THR A 59 19.63 0.33 9.40
CA THR A 59 18.76 -0.69 8.79
C THR A 59 17.41 -0.15 8.33
N THR A 60 17.04 1.10 8.65
CA THR A 60 15.86 1.77 8.09
C THR A 60 16.19 3.22 7.73
N GLY A 61 15.36 3.84 6.91
CA GLY A 61 15.48 5.25 6.53
C GLY A 61 14.14 5.80 6.07
N SER A 62 14.13 7.00 5.49
CA SER A 62 12.93 7.58 4.88
C SER A 62 12.41 6.72 3.73
N PRO A 63 11.09 6.45 3.66
CA PRO A 63 10.47 5.72 2.55
C PRO A 63 10.41 6.54 1.25
N HIS A 64 10.65 7.85 1.29
CA HIS A 64 10.42 8.74 0.14
C HIS A 64 11.57 9.72 -0.16
N VAL A 65 12.58 9.79 0.71
CA VAL A 65 13.75 10.66 0.50
C VAL A 65 14.98 9.77 0.37
N PHE A 66 15.56 9.78 -0.82
CA PHE A 66 16.74 8.98 -1.16
C PHE A 66 17.94 9.89 -1.34
N ILE A 67 19.09 9.51 -0.77
CA ILE A 67 20.37 10.17 -0.96
C ILE A 67 21.30 9.18 -1.65
N ASN A 68 21.70 9.49 -2.90
CA ASN A 68 22.44 8.58 -3.78
C ASN A 68 21.78 7.19 -3.89
N GLY A 69 20.46 7.14 -4.05
CA GLY A 69 19.72 5.89 -4.22
C GLY A 69 19.46 5.08 -2.93
N HIS A 70 19.95 5.53 -1.77
CA HIS A 70 19.69 4.87 -0.49
C HIS A 70 18.71 5.70 0.36
N PRO A 71 17.77 5.06 1.09
CA PRO A 71 16.89 5.75 2.05
C PRO A 71 17.68 6.66 2.99
N ALA A 72 17.28 7.93 3.09
CA ALA A 72 17.96 8.90 3.95
C ALA A 72 17.64 8.64 5.43
N ALA A 73 18.66 8.61 6.29
CA ALA A 73 18.50 8.22 7.68
C ALA A 73 18.27 9.42 8.62
N ARG A 74 17.57 9.18 9.72
CA ARG A 74 17.00 10.18 10.62
C ARG A 74 17.05 9.72 12.06
N ILE A 75 16.87 10.64 13.00
CA ILE A 75 16.60 10.29 14.40
C ILE A 75 15.39 9.34 14.46
N GLY A 76 15.54 8.24 15.19
CA GLY A 76 14.53 7.20 15.34
C GLY A 76 14.63 6.03 14.35
N ASP A 77 15.43 6.15 13.29
CA ASP A 77 15.66 5.02 12.37
C ASP A 77 16.45 3.90 13.08
N SER A 78 16.13 2.66 12.73
CA SER A 78 16.71 1.46 13.33
C SER A 78 18.17 1.27 12.92
N VAL A 79 18.94 0.76 13.85
CA VAL A 79 20.32 0.34 13.69
C VAL A 79 20.40 -1.15 14.08
N SER A 80 21.25 -1.92 13.40
CA SER A 80 21.46 -3.33 13.71
C SER A 80 21.80 -3.56 15.20
N TYR A 81 21.58 -4.77 15.70
CA TYR A 81 21.78 -5.14 17.11
C TYR A 81 20.80 -4.46 18.08
N GLY A 82 19.63 -4.04 17.59
CA GLY A 82 18.59 -3.41 18.41
C GLY A 82 18.90 -1.94 18.74
N GLY A 83 19.70 -1.29 17.89
CA GLY A 83 20.06 0.10 18.04
C GLY A 83 19.04 1.06 17.42
N VAL A 84 19.17 2.34 17.77
CA VAL A 84 18.38 3.43 17.18
C VAL A 84 19.22 4.69 17.04
N VAL A 85 19.04 5.42 15.94
CA VAL A 85 19.67 6.74 15.75
C VAL A 85 19.10 7.74 16.74
N ILE A 86 19.96 8.46 17.49
CA ILE A 86 19.55 9.38 18.56
C ILE A 86 19.98 10.83 18.34
N GLU A 87 20.88 11.10 17.38
CA GLU A 87 21.32 12.45 17.03
C GLU A 87 21.13 12.74 15.54
N GLY A 88 20.98 14.03 15.22
CA GLY A 88 20.75 14.52 13.88
C GLY A 88 20.91 16.04 13.77
N SER A 89 20.74 16.55 12.55
CA SER A 89 20.78 17.98 12.22
C SER A 89 19.76 18.81 13.00
N SER A 90 20.15 19.95 13.56
CA SER A 90 19.23 20.82 14.30
C SER A 90 18.16 21.53 13.45
N ASN A 91 18.35 21.61 12.13
CA ASN A 91 17.53 22.41 11.23
C ASN A 91 17.19 21.74 9.88
N VAL A 92 17.66 20.52 9.64
CA VAL A 92 17.29 19.74 8.45
C VAL A 92 16.46 18.55 8.88
N PHE A 93 15.19 18.60 8.50
CA PHE A 93 14.19 17.58 8.81
C PHE A 93 13.90 16.78 7.55
N ILE A 94 14.00 15.46 7.64
CA ILE A 94 13.61 14.55 6.57
C ILE A 94 12.27 13.94 6.96
N GLY A 95 11.28 14.20 6.12
CA GLY A 95 9.94 13.67 6.29
C GLY A 95 9.75 12.31 5.66
N ASP A 96 8.65 11.69 6.06
CA ASP A 96 7.90 10.75 5.22
C ASP A 96 6.93 11.54 4.29
N GLY A 97 6.95 12.88 4.35
CA GLY A 97 5.98 13.78 3.73
C GLY A 97 6.05 13.96 2.21
N GLY A 98 6.86 13.15 1.52
CA GLY A 98 6.78 13.05 0.04
C GLY A 98 5.70 12.07 -0.43
N GLY A 99 5.21 11.23 0.48
CA GLY A 99 4.29 10.13 0.19
C GLY A 99 2.89 10.58 -0.20
N LEU A 100 2.17 9.66 -0.82
CA LEU A 100 0.81 9.84 -1.33
C LEU A 100 -0.13 10.51 -0.30
N SER A 101 -0.08 10.09 0.97
CA SER A 101 -0.94 10.63 2.04
C SER A 101 -0.77 12.14 2.28
N HIS A 102 0.44 12.69 2.23
CA HIS A 102 0.66 14.14 2.41
C HIS A 102 0.15 14.93 1.19
N ARG A 103 0.39 14.44 -0.02
CA ARG A 103 -0.12 15.03 -1.27
C ARG A 103 -1.65 15.02 -1.32
N LEU A 104 -2.25 13.93 -0.84
CA LEU A 104 -3.69 13.81 -0.68
C LEU A 104 -4.23 14.80 0.34
N SER A 105 -3.53 15.01 1.46
CA SER A 105 -3.97 16.01 2.45
C SER A 105 -3.97 17.41 1.88
N CYS A 106 -2.88 17.83 1.22
CA CYS A 106 -2.84 19.18 0.67
C CYS A 106 -3.85 19.39 -0.47
N GLY A 107 -4.00 18.39 -1.35
CA GLY A 107 -5.01 18.44 -2.43
C GLY A 107 -6.44 18.53 -1.88
N TYR A 108 -6.72 17.76 -0.83
CA TYR A 108 -8.01 17.76 -0.14
C TYR A 108 -8.31 19.09 0.56
N GLU A 109 -7.33 19.68 1.27
CA GLU A 109 -7.51 20.99 1.92
C GLU A 109 -7.81 22.10 0.90
N ILE A 110 -7.16 22.06 -0.28
CA ILE A 110 -7.45 22.99 -1.37
C ILE A 110 -8.87 22.77 -1.89
N LEU A 111 -9.28 21.52 -2.11
CA LEU A 111 -10.64 21.18 -2.54
C LEU A 111 -11.69 21.69 -1.56
N GLN A 112 -11.49 21.46 -0.26
CA GLN A 112 -12.39 21.95 0.78
C GLN A 112 -12.53 23.48 0.72
N LYS A 113 -11.43 24.22 0.59
CA LYS A 113 -11.46 25.68 0.48
C LYS A 113 -12.22 26.16 -0.77
N ILE A 114 -12.10 25.45 -1.89
CA ILE A 114 -12.82 25.77 -3.13
C ILE A 114 -14.32 25.51 -2.95
N LEU A 115 -14.71 24.33 -2.46
CA LEU A 115 -16.11 23.90 -2.40
C LEU A 115 -16.89 24.48 -1.20
N ILE A 116 -16.22 24.87 -0.11
CA ILE A 116 -16.85 25.50 1.08
C ILE A 116 -16.86 27.04 0.95
N SER A 117 -16.32 27.59 -0.15
CA SER A 117 -16.38 29.03 -0.43
C SER A 117 -17.83 29.54 -0.37
N PRO A 118 -18.09 30.79 0.10
CA PRO A 118 -19.44 31.35 0.22
C PRO A 118 -20.30 31.32 -1.06
N MET A 119 -19.68 31.10 -2.23
CA MET A 119 -20.38 30.93 -3.51
C MET A 119 -21.02 29.55 -3.70
N HIS A 120 -20.67 28.56 -2.88
CA HIS A 120 -21.20 27.19 -2.95
C HIS A 120 -22.13 26.92 -1.77
N ASN A 121 -23.43 26.81 -2.06
CA ASN A 121 -24.42 26.33 -1.08
C ASN A 121 -24.44 24.79 -1.13
N LEU A 122 -23.56 24.14 -0.37
CA LEU A 122 -23.47 22.68 -0.29
C LEU A 122 -24.75 22.11 0.32
N SER A 123 -25.24 20.97 -0.21
CA SER A 123 -26.25 20.19 0.50
C SER A 123 -25.62 19.58 1.77
N LYS A 124 -26.42 19.23 2.77
CA LYS A 124 -25.90 18.54 3.97
C LYS A 124 -25.15 17.25 3.60
N THR A 125 -25.66 16.53 2.60
CA THR A 125 -25.06 15.27 2.15
C THR A 125 -23.75 15.51 1.39
N ASP A 126 -23.67 16.55 0.55
CA ASP A 126 -22.43 16.95 -0.12
C ASP A 126 -21.36 17.35 0.89
N GLU A 127 -21.78 18.06 1.95
CA GLU A 127 -20.91 18.47 3.04
C GLU A 127 -20.36 17.27 3.81
N ILE A 128 -21.20 16.26 4.07
CA ILE A 128 -20.76 15.03 4.73
C ILE A 128 -19.82 14.20 3.86
N ILE A 129 -20.09 14.07 2.55
CA ILE A 129 -19.15 13.43 1.61
C ILE A 129 -17.80 14.16 1.64
N LEU A 130 -17.82 15.50 1.58
CA LEU A 130 -16.62 16.31 1.63
C LEU A 130 -15.87 16.15 2.98
N PHE A 131 -16.56 15.91 4.09
CA PHE A 131 -15.96 15.70 5.42
C PHE A 131 -15.67 14.23 5.74
N SER A 132 -16.11 13.28 4.91
CA SER A 132 -15.94 11.85 5.15
C SER A 132 -14.49 11.42 5.41
N PRO A 133 -13.44 12.00 4.78
CA PRO A 133 -12.07 11.69 5.17
C PRO A 133 -11.72 12.08 6.60
N LEU A 134 -12.20 13.24 7.07
CA LEU A 134 -11.93 13.72 8.43
C LEU A 134 -12.73 12.91 9.46
N ILE A 135 -13.94 12.46 9.10
CA ILE A 135 -14.73 11.54 9.93
C ILE A 135 -13.98 10.21 10.06
N ALA A 136 -13.51 9.61 8.95
CA ALA A 136 -12.71 8.38 8.99
C ALA A 136 -11.40 8.55 9.78
N GLU A 137 -10.74 9.71 9.67
CA GLU A 137 -9.55 10.02 10.48
C GLU A 137 -9.88 10.16 11.97
N ASN A 138 -11.04 10.71 12.32
CA ASN A 138 -11.49 10.73 13.71
C ASN A 138 -11.81 9.32 14.23
N MET A 139 -12.49 8.49 13.42
CA MET A 139 -12.74 7.08 13.72
C MET A 139 -11.44 6.32 13.98
N SER A 140 -10.39 6.59 13.22
CA SER A 140 -9.04 6.05 13.43
C SER A 140 -8.50 6.41 14.83
N ARG A 141 -8.60 7.68 15.25
CA ARG A 141 -8.10 8.13 16.56
C ARG A 141 -8.83 7.51 17.75
N LEU A 142 -10.09 7.10 17.55
CA LEU A 142 -10.91 6.47 18.58
C LEU A 142 -10.64 4.98 18.77
N GLN A 143 -9.95 4.33 17.82
CA GLN A 143 -9.60 2.92 17.99
C GLN A 143 -8.52 2.76 19.06
N GLU A 144 -8.49 1.61 19.72
CA GLU A 144 -7.41 1.26 20.68
C GLU A 144 -6.29 0.50 19.96
N GLU A 145 -6.68 -0.55 19.23
CA GLU A 145 -5.81 -1.47 18.51
C GLU A 145 -5.13 -0.81 17.30
N VAL A 146 -3.82 -1.05 17.13
CA VAL A 146 -3.01 -0.39 16.09
C VAL A 146 -3.52 -0.72 14.68
N HIS A 147 -3.88 -1.97 14.42
CA HIS A 147 -4.36 -2.38 13.11
C HIS A 147 -5.75 -1.79 12.79
N GLU A 148 -6.59 -1.61 13.82
CA GLU A 148 -7.88 -0.91 13.67
C GLU A 148 -7.71 0.58 13.37
N LYS A 149 -6.77 1.25 14.05
CA LYS A 149 -6.38 2.64 13.72
C LYS A 149 -5.98 2.76 12.26
N LEU A 150 -5.15 1.83 11.77
CA LEU A 150 -4.62 1.86 10.41
C LEU A 150 -5.71 1.72 9.35
N GLY A 151 -6.65 0.76 9.49
CA GLY A 151 -7.70 0.59 8.47
C GLY A 151 -8.59 1.82 8.28
N TRP A 152 -8.98 2.49 9.37
CA TRP A 152 -9.71 3.77 9.28
C TRP A 152 -8.87 4.91 8.68
N LYS A 153 -7.56 4.91 8.94
CA LYS A 153 -6.64 5.87 8.32
C LYS A 153 -6.49 5.61 6.81
N TYR A 154 -6.47 4.34 6.39
CA TYR A 154 -6.47 3.98 4.97
C TYR A 154 -7.76 4.43 4.30
N LEU A 155 -8.93 4.18 4.90
CA LEU A 155 -10.20 4.69 4.37
C LEU A 155 -10.19 6.21 4.20
N SER A 156 -9.64 6.95 5.18
CA SER A 156 -9.47 8.41 5.06
C SER A 156 -8.66 8.80 3.82
N ASN A 157 -7.55 8.10 3.56
CA ASN A 157 -6.72 8.36 2.39
C ASN A 157 -7.42 7.98 1.08
N LEU A 158 -8.13 6.85 1.03
CA LEU A 158 -8.90 6.41 -0.13
C LEU A 158 -9.98 7.44 -0.51
N LEU A 159 -10.73 7.94 0.49
CA LEU A 159 -11.71 9.00 0.29
C LEU A 159 -11.07 10.32 -0.18
N ARG A 160 -9.89 10.69 0.34
CA ARG A 160 -9.14 11.87 -0.18
C ARG A 160 -8.70 11.66 -1.62
N PHE A 161 -8.23 10.47 -1.98
CA PHE A 161 -7.83 10.15 -3.34
C PHE A 161 -9.02 10.28 -4.30
N TRP A 162 -10.15 9.68 -3.94
CA TRP A 162 -11.40 9.80 -4.70
C TRP A 162 -11.81 11.27 -4.89
N LEU A 163 -11.91 12.04 -3.80
CA LEU A 163 -12.38 13.42 -3.82
C LEU A 163 -11.46 14.37 -4.60
N THR A 164 -10.15 14.14 -4.56
CA THR A 164 -9.18 15.03 -5.24
C THR A 164 -9.11 14.75 -6.74
N GLY A 165 -9.38 13.52 -7.15
CA GLY A 165 -9.47 13.08 -8.54
C GLY A 165 -10.58 13.76 -9.34
N LYS A 166 -10.47 13.69 -10.66
CA LYS A 166 -11.50 14.23 -11.58
C LYS A 166 -12.66 13.25 -11.70
N SER A 167 -13.85 13.73 -12.04
CA SER A 167 -14.99 12.84 -12.33
C SER A 167 -14.58 11.77 -13.35
N TYR A 168 -14.56 10.52 -12.89
CA TYR A 168 -14.21 9.37 -13.71
C TYR A 168 -14.81 8.10 -13.10
N VAL A 169 -15.40 7.27 -13.97
CA VAL A 169 -15.98 5.97 -13.63
C VAL A 169 -15.21 4.89 -14.36
N THR A 170 -14.58 3.98 -13.62
CA THR A 170 -13.73 2.94 -14.19
C THR A 170 -14.55 1.83 -14.84
N ASN A 171 -14.02 1.25 -15.92
CA ASN A 171 -14.55 0.06 -16.54
C ASN A 171 -13.43 -0.95 -16.83
N LYS A 172 -13.79 -2.19 -17.16
CA LYS A 172 -12.82 -3.27 -17.40
C LYS A 172 -11.81 -2.94 -18.51
N THR A 173 -12.27 -2.30 -19.59
CA THR A 173 -11.41 -1.95 -20.73
C THR A 173 -10.34 -0.95 -20.33
N ASP A 174 -10.70 0.05 -19.54
CA ASP A 174 -9.77 1.09 -19.10
C ASP A 174 -8.71 0.55 -18.14
N ARG A 175 -9.11 -0.36 -17.23
CA ARG A 175 -8.16 -1.05 -16.34
C ARG A 175 -7.15 -1.88 -17.11
N LEU A 176 -7.61 -2.64 -18.11
CA LEU A 176 -6.72 -3.45 -18.96
C LEU A 176 -5.78 -2.59 -19.84
N LYS A 177 -6.07 -1.30 -20.02
CA LYS A 177 -5.24 -0.36 -20.77
C LYS A 177 -4.34 0.51 -19.87
N GLY A 178 -4.36 0.33 -18.55
CA GLY A 178 -3.63 1.19 -17.61
C GLY A 178 -4.13 2.64 -17.58
N ILE A 179 -5.40 2.88 -17.93
CA ILE A 179 -6.00 4.22 -17.91
C ILE A 179 -6.53 4.56 -16.52
N THR A 180 -7.09 3.58 -15.81
CA THR A 180 -7.63 3.77 -14.47
C THR A 180 -6.50 4.05 -13.48
N ALA A 181 -6.64 5.11 -12.68
CA ALA A 181 -5.67 5.45 -11.64
C ALA A 181 -5.46 4.29 -10.66
N ILE A 182 -4.23 4.18 -10.15
CA ILE A 182 -3.85 3.21 -9.13
C ILE A 182 -3.54 3.96 -7.83
N TYR A 183 -4.26 3.60 -6.77
CA TYR A 183 -3.85 3.86 -5.41
C TYR A 183 -2.90 2.76 -4.98
N ASP A 184 -1.64 3.14 -4.80
CA ASP A 184 -0.63 2.24 -4.27
C ASP A 184 -0.84 2.05 -2.75
N PHE A 185 -1.27 0.85 -2.38
CA PHE A 185 -1.45 0.43 -0.99
C PHE A 185 -0.13 -0.15 -0.45
N ASP A 186 0.88 0.72 -0.43
CA ASP A 186 2.30 0.41 -0.19
C ASP A 186 2.54 -0.18 1.22
N SER A 187 3.30 -1.29 1.27
CA SER A 187 3.92 -1.86 2.48
C SER A 187 3.01 -2.26 3.65
N ASP A 188 1.74 -2.58 3.38
CA ASP A 188 0.75 -2.94 4.41
C ASP A 188 0.41 -4.45 4.48
N TRP A 189 1.24 -5.31 3.88
CA TRP A 189 1.02 -6.75 3.95
C TRP A 189 0.91 -7.26 5.40
N GLU A 190 1.73 -6.71 6.30
CA GLU A 190 1.68 -7.01 7.74
C GLU A 190 0.36 -6.60 8.40
N TRP A 191 -0.30 -5.55 7.89
CA TRP A 191 -1.64 -5.16 8.34
C TRP A 191 -2.67 -6.20 7.92
N PHE A 192 -2.68 -6.61 6.64
CA PHE A 192 -3.57 -7.68 6.17
C PHE A 192 -3.39 -8.98 6.95
N ARG A 193 -2.14 -9.35 7.28
CA ARG A 193 -1.82 -10.55 8.07
C ARG A 193 -2.36 -10.50 9.51
N LYS A 194 -2.86 -9.36 10.01
CA LYS A 194 -3.58 -9.31 11.30
C LYS A 194 -4.99 -9.92 11.24
N PHE A 195 -5.57 -10.04 10.05
CA PHE A 195 -6.93 -10.54 9.88
C PHE A 195 -6.92 -12.03 9.52
N SER A 196 -7.54 -12.87 10.36
CA SER A 196 -7.61 -14.32 10.13
C SER A 196 -8.25 -14.68 8.79
N ARG A 197 -9.29 -13.95 8.37
CA ARG A 197 -9.96 -14.16 7.08
C ARG A 197 -9.06 -13.90 5.88
N PHE A 198 -8.18 -12.90 5.97
CA PHE A 198 -7.18 -12.65 4.93
C PHE A 198 -6.19 -13.81 4.86
N ASN A 199 -5.62 -14.22 6.01
CA ASN A 199 -4.65 -15.31 6.06
C ASN A 199 -5.20 -16.62 5.47
N LEU A 200 -6.44 -16.97 5.81
CA LEU A 200 -7.11 -18.17 5.30
C LEU A 200 -7.22 -18.14 3.76
N MET A 201 -7.65 -17.01 3.20
CA MET A 201 -7.83 -16.88 1.77
C MET A 201 -6.50 -16.76 1.03
N TYR A 202 -5.51 -16.07 1.60
CA TYR A 202 -4.15 -16.02 1.08
C TYR A 202 -3.54 -17.43 0.97
N GLN A 203 -3.62 -18.22 2.04
CA GLN A 203 -3.13 -19.61 2.04
C GLN A 203 -3.85 -20.44 0.98
N LYS A 204 -5.19 -20.36 0.92
CA LYS A 204 -5.99 -21.04 -0.10
C LYS A 204 -5.55 -20.66 -1.52
N LEU A 205 -5.26 -19.39 -1.78
CA LEU A 205 -4.76 -18.95 -3.09
C LEU A 205 -3.42 -19.61 -3.40
N CYS A 206 -2.45 -19.54 -2.49
CA CYS A 206 -1.12 -20.13 -2.72
C CYS A 206 -1.20 -21.65 -2.99
N GLU A 207 -2.09 -22.37 -2.30
CA GLU A 207 -2.29 -23.81 -2.50
C GLU A 207 -2.99 -24.15 -3.82
N THR A 208 -3.95 -23.32 -4.26
CA THR A 208 -4.86 -23.65 -5.38
C THR A 208 -4.59 -22.86 -6.67
N ALA A 209 -3.68 -21.88 -6.65
CA ALA A 209 -3.37 -21.02 -7.78
C ALA A 209 -3.06 -21.83 -9.04
N LEU A 210 -2.24 -22.88 -8.94
CA LEU A 210 -1.87 -23.80 -10.03
C LEU A 210 -2.62 -25.14 -9.98
N SER A 211 -3.87 -25.15 -9.53
CA SER A 211 -4.81 -26.24 -9.83
C SER A 211 -4.97 -26.43 -11.36
N ASP A 212 -5.62 -27.49 -11.82
CA ASP A 212 -5.80 -27.72 -13.27
C ASP A 212 -6.49 -26.53 -13.97
N ALA A 213 -7.52 -25.96 -13.34
CA ALA A 213 -8.16 -24.74 -13.83
C ALA A 213 -7.20 -23.54 -13.86
N GLY A 214 -6.39 -23.38 -12.80
CA GLY A 214 -5.39 -22.31 -12.71
C GLY A 214 -4.27 -22.44 -13.74
N LYS A 215 -3.81 -23.66 -14.03
CA LYS A 215 -2.85 -23.94 -15.11
C LYS A 215 -3.43 -23.55 -16.47
N GLN A 216 -4.70 -23.88 -16.75
CA GLN A 216 -5.36 -23.45 -17.99
C GLN A 216 -5.47 -21.93 -18.07
N ALA A 217 -5.84 -21.26 -16.98
CA ALA A 217 -5.90 -19.80 -16.97
C ALA A 217 -4.52 -19.16 -17.20
N LEU A 218 -3.45 -19.71 -16.60
CA LEU A 218 -2.08 -19.25 -16.84
C LEU A 218 -1.67 -19.46 -18.31
N ILE A 219 -2.04 -20.59 -18.93
CA ILE A 219 -1.80 -20.82 -20.36
C ILE A 219 -2.43 -19.72 -21.22
N GLU A 220 -3.67 -19.31 -20.93
CA GLU A 220 -4.35 -18.23 -21.67
C GLU A 220 -3.69 -16.86 -21.49
N VAL A 221 -3.06 -16.61 -20.33
CA VAL A 221 -2.20 -15.43 -20.13
C VAL A 221 -0.92 -15.57 -20.97
N LEU A 222 -0.23 -16.71 -20.88
CA LEU A 222 1.04 -16.94 -21.57
C LEU A 222 0.91 -16.86 -23.09
N LYS A 223 -0.20 -17.33 -23.68
CA LYS A 223 -0.49 -17.22 -25.12
C LYS A 223 -0.42 -15.81 -25.69
N LYS A 224 -0.52 -14.79 -24.83
CA LYS A 224 -0.43 -13.37 -25.23
C LYS A 224 1.00 -12.83 -25.19
N THR A 225 1.96 -13.65 -24.75
CA THR A 225 3.37 -13.26 -24.57
C THR A 225 4.23 -13.77 -25.72
N SER A 226 5.36 -13.10 -25.96
CA SER A 226 6.38 -13.57 -26.91
C SER A 226 7.03 -14.89 -26.48
N ALA A 227 7.05 -15.19 -25.18
CA ALA A 227 7.62 -16.42 -24.63
C ALA A 227 6.81 -17.67 -25.03
N TRP A 228 5.52 -17.53 -25.31
CA TRP A 228 4.70 -18.66 -25.79
C TRP A 228 5.07 -19.12 -27.19
N GLU A 229 5.41 -18.18 -28.06
CA GLU A 229 5.80 -18.47 -29.45
C GLU A 229 7.28 -18.88 -29.56
N ASN A 230 8.16 -18.20 -28.84
CA ASN A 230 9.61 -18.34 -29.03
C ASN A 230 10.31 -19.15 -27.93
N GLY A 231 9.59 -19.51 -26.86
CA GLY A 231 10.21 -19.91 -25.61
C GLY A 231 10.87 -18.74 -24.89
N GLY A 232 11.45 -18.99 -23.73
CA GLY A 232 12.14 -17.99 -22.92
C GLY A 232 11.48 -17.75 -21.56
N ILE A 233 11.84 -16.64 -20.92
CA ILE A 233 11.39 -16.27 -19.58
C ILE A 233 10.08 -15.49 -19.67
N PHE A 234 9.15 -15.76 -18.76
CA PHE A 234 8.03 -14.87 -18.44
C PHE A 234 8.15 -14.45 -16.98
N ASP A 235 7.90 -13.18 -16.69
CA ASP A 235 7.91 -12.67 -15.33
C ASP A 235 6.84 -11.60 -15.17
N PHE A 236 5.77 -11.96 -14.47
CA PHE A 236 4.68 -11.03 -14.14
C PHE A 236 4.81 -10.49 -12.71
N SER A 237 5.94 -10.74 -12.03
CA SER A 237 6.25 -10.23 -10.70
C SER A 237 6.96 -8.88 -10.71
N THR A 238 6.97 -8.19 -11.86
CA THR A 238 7.56 -6.87 -12.01
C THR A 238 6.88 -5.84 -11.10
N SER A 239 7.62 -4.82 -10.68
CA SER A 239 7.10 -3.70 -9.88
C SER A 239 6.13 -2.79 -10.64
N ASP A 240 6.00 -2.95 -11.95
CA ASP A 240 5.02 -2.23 -12.75
C ASP A 240 3.62 -2.80 -12.49
N LYS A 241 2.81 -2.08 -11.72
CA LYS A 241 1.46 -2.52 -11.31
C LYS A 241 0.45 -2.50 -12.44
N ASP A 242 0.69 -1.72 -13.50
CA ASP A 242 -0.23 -1.59 -14.65
C ASP A 242 -0.37 -2.90 -15.43
N VAL A 243 0.64 -3.76 -15.38
CA VAL A 243 0.61 -5.04 -16.10
C VAL A 243 -0.17 -6.11 -15.37
N TRP A 244 -0.44 -5.97 -14.07
CA TRP A 244 -1.04 -7.07 -13.29
C TRP A 244 -2.50 -7.33 -13.67
N GLU A 245 -3.28 -6.29 -13.97
CA GLU A 245 -4.68 -6.43 -14.44
C GLU A 245 -4.82 -7.36 -15.65
N ALA A 246 -3.83 -7.35 -16.55
CA ALA A 246 -3.84 -8.16 -17.75
C ALA A 246 -3.27 -9.58 -17.55
N ASN A 247 -2.50 -9.79 -16.48
CA ASN A 247 -1.63 -10.95 -16.33
C ASN A 247 -1.90 -11.81 -15.08
N PHE A 248 -2.73 -11.38 -14.13
CA PHE A 248 -3.17 -12.30 -13.07
C PHE A 248 -3.98 -13.45 -13.68
N PHE A 249 -3.71 -14.66 -13.21
CA PHE A 249 -4.29 -15.87 -13.81
C PHE A 249 -5.23 -16.61 -12.85
N ASN A 250 -5.18 -16.29 -11.56
CA ASN A 250 -6.07 -16.86 -10.56
C ASN A 250 -6.35 -15.83 -9.47
N HIS A 251 -7.44 -15.99 -8.74
CA HIS A 251 -7.82 -15.10 -7.66
C HIS A 251 -8.76 -15.77 -6.65
N VAL A 252 -8.82 -15.22 -5.45
CA VAL A 252 -9.79 -15.57 -4.41
C VAL A 252 -10.38 -14.30 -3.81
N SER A 253 -11.66 -14.34 -3.43
CA SER A 253 -12.30 -13.22 -2.72
C SER A 253 -12.09 -13.36 -1.21
N VAL A 254 -11.72 -12.27 -0.55
CA VAL A 254 -11.78 -12.12 0.89
C VAL A 254 -13.15 -11.53 1.24
N PRO A 255 -14.02 -12.28 1.94
CA PRO A 255 -15.34 -11.80 2.27
C PRO A 255 -15.29 -10.73 3.36
N ARG A 256 -16.40 -9.99 3.52
CA ARG A 256 -16.63 -9.17 4.72
C ARG A 256 -16.68 -10.04 5.99
N SER A 257 -16.42 -9.45 7.14
CA SER A 257 -16.58 -10.07 8.46
C SER A 257 -18.03 -10.53 8.67
N ASN A 258 -18.18 -11.77 9.15
CA ASN A 258 -19.48 -12.31 9.57
C ASN A 258 -19.85 -11.93 11.01
N ALA A 259 -18.96 -11.24 11.73
CA ALA A 259 -19.14 -10.87 13.12
C ALA A 259 -19.46 -9.38 13.24
N MET A 260 -18.46 -8.56 13.56
CA MET A 260 -18.56 -7.10 13.63
C MET A 260 -17.73 -6.46 12.52
N LEU A 261 -18.14 -5.27 12.10
CA LEU A 261 -17.38 -4.43 11.18
C LEU A 261 -16.02 -4.12 11.82
N ASP A 262 -14.96 -4.63 11.22
CA ASP A 262 -13.60 -4.23 11.56
C ASP A 262 -13.05 -3.24 10.54
N SER A 263 -11.86 -2.72 10.82
CA SER A 263 -11.22 -1.71 10.01
C SER A 263 -10.85 -2.17 8.59
N MET A 264 -10.67 -3.48 8.35
CA MET A 264 -10.44 -4.00 6.99
C MET A 264 -11.73 -3.99 6.18
N ASP A 265 -12.87 -4.35 6.78
CA ASP A 265 -14.18 -4.21 6.14
C ASP A 265 -14.57 -2.75 5.92
N ALA A 266 -14.28 -1.88 6.89
CA ALA A 266 -14.57 -0.45 6.77
C ALA A 266 -13.80 0.18 5.59
N CYS A 267 -12.56 -0.28 5.36
CA CYS A 267 -11.67 0.24 4.33
C CYS A 267 -11.95 -0.32 2.93
N LEU A 268 -12.10 -1.65 2.81
CA LEU A 268 -12.11 -2.36 1.53
C LEU A 268 -13.38 -3.18 1.29
N GLY A 269 -14.25 -3.34 2.31
CA GLY A 269 -15.35 -4.28 2.23
C GLY A 269 -14.88 -5.69 1.88
N SER A 270 -15.47 -6.29 0.84
CA SER A 270 -14.94 -7.53 0.25
C SER A 270 -14.01 -7.18 -0.90
N PHE A 271 -12.83 -7.80 -0.91
CA PHE A 271 -11.81 -7.54 -1.93
C PHE A 271 -11.25 -8.86 -2.48
N THR A 272 -10.25 -8.77 -3.35
CA THR A 272 -9.66 -9.93 -4.02
C THR A 272 -8.17 -10.06 -3.74
N ILE A 273 -7.67 -11.28 -3.61
CA ILE A 273 -6.24 -11.59 -3.68
C ILE A 273 -5.99 -12.27 -5.02
N CYS A 274 -5.12 -11.68 -5.84
CA CYS A 274 -4.82 -12.11 -7.20
C CYS A 274 -3.44 -12.78 -7.25
N ALA A 275 -3.30 -13.80 -8.13
CA ALA A 275 -2.05 -14.53 -8.34
C ALA A 275 -1.41 -14.19 -9.68
N VAL A 276 -0.11 -13.91 -9.66
CA VAL A 276 0.77 -13.77 -10.83
C VAL A 276 1.96 -14.73 -10.69
N ALA A 277 2.62 -15.02 -11.82
CA ALA A 277 3.67 -16.03 -11.88
C ALA A 277 4.91 -15.55 -12.62
N SER A 278 6.04 -16.19 -12.32
CA SER A 278 7.29 -16.09 -13.08
C SER A 278 7.81 -17.48 -13.41
N GLY A 279 8.54 -17.60 -14.52
CA GLY A 279 9.03 -18.89 -14.98
C GLY A 279 9.62 -18.85 -16.38
N LYS A 280 9.63 -20.01 -17.03
CA LYS A 280 10.11 -20.17 -18.40
C LYS A 280 9.26 -21.13 -19.22
N ILE A 281 9.30 -20.94 -20.52
CA ILE A 281 8.69 -21.79 -21.54
C ILE A 281 9.81 -22.38 -22.41
N GLU A 282 9.79 -23.69 -22.60
CA GLU A 282 10.65 -24.42 -23.54
C GLU A 282 9.77 -25.00 -24.65
N ILE A 283 10.07 -24.67 -25.92
CA ILE A 283 9.36 -25.20 -27.08
C ILE A 283 9.86 -26.61 -27.39
N MET A 284 8.93 -27.54 -27.53
CA MET A 284 9.20 -28.94 -27.83
C MET A 284 8.95 -29.24 -29.31
N ASN A 285 9.62 -30.28 -29.82
CA ASN A 285 9.61 -30.64 -31.25
C ASN A 285 8.22 -31.05 -31.80
N ASP A 286 7.28 -31.39 -30.93
CA ASP A 286 5.92 -31.83 -31.23
C ASP A 286 4.87 -30.70 -31.13
N GLY A 287 5.33 -29.46 -30.97
CA GLY A 287 4.48 -28.28 -30.79
C GLY A 287 3.95 -28.12 -29.36
N TYR A 288 4.37 -28.96 -28.42
CA TYR A 288 4.11 -28.70 -27.00
C TYR A 288 5.07 -27.64 -26.45
N ARG A 289 4.63 -26.99 -25.38
CA ARG A 289 5.39 -26.11 -24.52
C ARG A 289 5.53 -26.77 -23.16
N LYS A 290 6.77 -26.92 -22.69
CA LYS A 290 7.06 -27.23 -21.29
C LYS A 290 7.11 -25.93 -20.52
N ILE A 291 6.17 -25.74 -19.61
CA ILE A 291 6.03 -24.56 -18.77
C ILE A 291 6.62 -24.89 -17.40
N THR A 292 7.64 -24.15 -16.98
CA THR A 292 8.25 -24.27 -15.65
C THR A 292 7.95 -22.99 -14.88
N VAL A 293 7.10 -23.07 -13.86
CA VAL A 293 6.77 -21.95 -12.98
C VAL A 293 7.73 -21.97 -11.79
N THR A 294 8.56 -20.93 -11.66
CA THR A 294 9.60 -20.82 -10.62
C THR A 294 9.24 -19.87 -9.49
N GLY A 295 8.23 -19.02 -9.68
CA GLY A 295 7.72 -18.13 -8.64
C GLY A 295 6.22 -17.92 -8.76
N LEU A 296 5.56 -17.92 -7.61
CA LEU A 296 4.15 -17.58 -7.44
C LEU A 296 4.05 -16.42 -6.46
N TYR A 297 3.30 -15.40 -6.84
CA TYR A 297 3.16 -14.17 -6.08
C TYR A 297 1.69 -13.79 -5.97
N ALA A 298 1.33 -13.19 -4.84
CA ALA A 298 0.00 -12.71 -4.53
C ALA A 298 0.02 -11.19 -4.29
N TYR A 299 -1.05 -10.51 -4.67
CA TYR A 299 -1.29 -9.11 -4.29
C TYR A 299 -2.77 -8.90 -4.00
N VAL A 300 -3.08 -7.91 -3.17
CA VAL A 300 -4.46 -7.46 -2.93
C VAL A 300 -4.88 -6.54 -4.06
N ARG A 301 -6.09 -6.77 -4.53
CA ARG A 301 -6.76 -6.02 -5.59
C ARG A 301 -8.16 -5.66 -5.14
N ASP A 302 -8.48 -4.38 -5.22
CA ASP A 302 -9.85 -3.88 -5.06
C ASP A 302 -10.14 -2.71 -6.02
N ILE A 303 -11.41 -2.32 -6.14
CA ILE A 303 -11.85 -1.18 -6.94
C ILE A 303 -12.62 -0.22 -6.04
N PHE A 304 -12.02 0.92 -5.71
CA PHE A 304 -12.73 1.98 -4.99
C PHE A 304 -13.66 2.72 -5.95
N ASN A 305 -14.95 2.42 -5.88
CA ASN A 305 -15.96 2.94 -6.79
C ASN A 305 -17.33 3.02 -6.11
N PHE A 306 -18.28 3.67 -6.80
CA PHE A 306 -19.64 3.89 -6.30
C PHE A 306 -20.71 3.42 -7.30
N ASN A 307 -20.53 2.22 -7.88
CA ASN A 307 -21.36 1.74 -9.00
C ASN A 307 -22.33 0.59 -8.65
N ASP A 308 -22.16 -0.08 -7.51
CA ASP A 308 -22.94 -1.26 -7.13
C ASP A 308 -24.17 -0.90 -6.25
N SER A 309 -24.69 -1.83 -5.45
CA SER A 309 -25.81 -1.61 -4.52
C SER A 309 -25.35 -1.55 -3.05
N ASP A 310 -24.18 -0.95 -2.82
CA ASP A 310 -23.58 -0.87 -1.49
C ASP A 310 -24.28 0.16 -0.59
N ASP A 311 -24.31 -0.15 0.70
CA ASP A 311 -24.84 0.68 1.77
C ASP A 311 -23.68 1.17 2.66
N TYR A 312 -23.37 2.47 2.59
CA TYR A 312 -22.28 3.10 3.35
C TYR A 312 -22.71 3.59 4.73
N ARG A 313 -23.93 3.26 5.17
CA ARG A 313 -24.47 3.52 6.51
C ARG A 313 -24.46 5.00 6.86
N TYR A 314 -24.29 5.32 8.14
CA TYR A 314 -24.62 6.62 8.70
C TYR A 314 -23.37 7.40 9.10
N TRP A 315 -23.23 8.61 8.53
CA TRP A 315 -22.10 9.51 8.75
C TRP A 315 -22.59 10.83 9.31
N SER A 316 -21.86 11.40 10.27
CA SER A 316 -22.17 12.71 10.84
C SER A 316 -20.94 13.62 10.83
N LYS A 317 -21.09 14.78 10.19
CA LYS A 317 -20.12 15.87 10.30
C LYS A 317 -20.16 16.54 11.68
N GLU A 318 -21.34 16.67 12.27
CA GLU A 318 -21.50 17.33 13.57
C GLU A 318 -20.82 16.54 14.68
N GLU A 319 -21.07 15.22 14.71
CA GLU A 319 -20.48 14.33 15.70
C GLU A 319 -19.06 13.90 15.33
N MET A 320 -18.65 14.09 14.06
CA MET A 320 -17.41 13.56 13.49
C MET A 320 -17.29 12.04 13.63
N LEU A 321 -18.42 11.32 13.44
CA LEU A 321 -18.51 9.89 13.69
C LEU A 321 -19.22 9.14 12.56
N PHE A 322 -18.81 7.88 12.40
CA PHE A 322 -19.52 6.86 11.63
C PHE A 322 -20.33 5.96 12.58
N LYS A 323 -21.52 5.53 12.14
CA LYS A 323 -22.35 4.53 12.83
C LYS A 323 -22.93 3.53 11.83
N LEU A 324 -22.96 2.26 12.25
CA LEU A 324 -23.62 1.19 11.48
C LEU A 324 -25.13 1.38 11.42
N ASN A 325 -25.75 1.82 12.50
CA ASN A 325 -27.18 2.07 12.58
C ASN A 325 -27.44 3.18 13.61
N THR A 326 -28.36 4.09 13.28
CA THR A 326 -28.79 5.14 14.20
C THR A 326 -30.09 5.78 13.72
N THR A 327 -30.81 6.42 14.64
CA THR A 327 -32.00 7.24 14.37
C THR A 327 -31.76 8.71 14.73
N GLN A 328 -30.51 9.10 14.96
CA GLN A 328 -30.15 10.48 15.30
C GLN A 328 -30.14 11.36 14.05
N ASP A 329 -30.83 12.49 14.09
CA ASP A 329 -30.98 13.42 12.96
C ASP A 329 -29.67 14.09 12.51
N SER A 330 -28.63 14.05 13.37
CA SER A 330 -27.28 14.53 13.04
C SER A 330 -26.52 13.58 12.11
N TYR A 331 -27.04 12.38 11.84
CA TYR A 331 -26.44 11.39 10.96
C TYR A 331 -27.22 11.24 9.64
N TYR A 332 -26.47 11.09 8.56
CA TYR A 332 -27.02 10.95 7.21
C TYR A 332 -26.60 9.63 6.62
N HIS A 333 -27.58 8.96 6.02
CA HIS A 333 -27.38 7.71 5.31
C HIS A 333 -26.73 8.00 3.96
N LEU A 334 -25.61 7.37 3.66
CA LEU A 334 -24.90 7.52 2.38
C LEU A 334 -25.03 6.24 1.55
N THR A 335 -25.37 6.41 0.27
CA THR A 335 -25.38 5.35 -0.74
C THR A 335 -24.60 5.81 -1.99
N ASN A 336 -24.53 4.94 -2.99
CA ASN A 336 -23.99 5.29 -4.30
C ASN A 336 -24.66 6.49 -4.94
N THR A 337 -25.95 6.70 -4.68
CA THR A 337 -26.71 7.82 -5.23
C THR A 337 -26.09 9.16 -4.83
N GLU A 338 -25.74 9.32 -3.55
CA GLU A 338 -25.17 10.55 -3.02
C GLU A 338 -23.76 10.81 -3.56
N PHE A 339 -22.89 9.78 -3.60
CA PHE A 339 -21.54 9.90 -4.16
C PHE A 339 -21.54 10.19 -5.66
N ASN A 340 -22.41 9.54 -6.43
CA ASN A 340 -22.55 9.78 -7.87
C ASN A 340 -23.11 11.19 -8.15
N SER A 341 -24.11 11.62 -7.38
CA SER A 341 -24.65 12.98 -7.47
C SER A 341 -23.60 14.05 -7.15
N PHE A 342 -22.77 13.81 -6.13
CA PHE A 342 -21.63 14.66 -5.81
C PHE A 342 -20.65 14.71 -6.98
N ARG A 343 -20.34 13.55 -7.57
CA ARG A 343 -19.40 13.44 -8.69
C ARG A 343 -19.82 14.26 -9.89
N ASP A 344 -21.08 14.12 -10.28
CA ASP A 344 -21.65 14.85 -11.42
C ASP A 344 -21.72 16.35 -11.15
N LYS A 345 -22.12 16.75 -9.93
CA LYS A 345 -22.29 18.15 -9.55
C LYS A 345 -20.98 18.93 -9.49
N TYR A 346 -19.92 18.33 -8.96
CA TYR A 346 -18.65 19.03 -8.71
C TYR A 346 -17.53 18.66 -9.69
N ASN A 347 -17.78 17.71 -10.61
CA ASN A 347 -16.77 17.16 -11.52
C ASN A 347 -15.55 16.59 -10.74
N LYS A 348 -15.83 15.92 -9.62
CA LYS A 348 -14.85 15.42 -8.64
C LYS A 348 -15.25 14.04 -8.13
N GLY A 349 -14.31 13.12 -7.98
CA GLY A 349 -14.65 11.74 -7.66
C GLY A 349 -14.14 10.80 -8.73
N GLU A 350 -12.91 10.35 -8.60
CA GLU A 350 -12.27 9.43 -9.54
C GLU A 350 -12.35 8.02 -8.99
N ASP A 351 -12.94 7.08 -9.73
CA ASP A 351 -12.83 5.66 -9.40
C ASP A 351 -11.40 5.17 -9.71
N PHE A 352 -10.85 4.31 -8.84
CA PHE A 352 -9.47 3.84 -8.97
C PHE A 352 -9.28 2.39 -8.51
N LEU A 353 -8.17 1.79 -8.93
CA LEU A 353 -7.70 0.50 -8.45
C LEU A 353 -6.95 0.66 -7.13
N ILE A 354 -7.20 -0.22 -6.18
CA ILE A 354 -6.37 -0.37 -4.97
C ILE A 354 -5.50 -1.60 -5.18
N LEU A 355 -4.18 -1.41 -5.20
CA LEU A 355 -3.22 -2.50 -5.38
C LEU A 355 -2.18 -2.50 -4.25
N SER A 356 -2.05 -3.62 -3.54
CA SER A 356 -0.93 -3.79 -2.60
C SER A 356 0.36 -4.11 -3.35
N ASP A 357 1.47 -4.20 -2.60
CA ASP A 357 2.67 -4.83 -3.12
C ASP A 357 2.49 -6.33 -3.35
N LEU A 358 3.34 -6.87 -4.23
CA LEU A 358 3.45 -8.30 -4.43
C LEU A 358 4.13 -8.94 -3.23
N HIS A 359 3.57 -10.07 -2.83
CA HIS A 359 4.14 -10.94 -1.83
C HIS A 359 4.35 -12.33 -2.43
N LYS A 360 5.55 -12.87 -2.25
CA LYS A 360 5.88 -14.21 -2.73
C LYS A 360 5.18 -15.26 -1.85
N CYS A 361 4.58 -16.29 -2.45
CA CYS A 361 4.08 -17.44 -1.69
C CYS A 361 5.28 -18.20 -1.08
N ASP A 362 5.44 -18.12 0.24
CA ASP A 362 6.63 -18.59 0.99
C ASP A 362 6.99 -20.06 0.73
N GLU A 363 5.98 -20.93 0.60
CA GLU A 363 6.15 -22.38 0.44
C GLU A 363 6.06 -22.87 -1.02
N PHE A 364 6.07 -21.95 -2.00
CA PHE A 364 5.90 -22.33 -3.38
C PHE A 364 7.09 -23.15 -3.91
N GLN A 365 6.80 -24.37 -4.36
CA GLN A 365 7.77 -25.19 -5.09
C GLN A 365 7.59 -25.06 -6.59
N THR A 366 8.71 -25.16 -7.32
CA THR A 366 8.70 -25.12 -8.78
C THR A 366 7.75 -26.18 -9.34
N GLN A 367 6.83 -25.76 -10.20
CA GLN A 367 5.89 -26.66 -10.87
C GLN A 367 6.18 -26.73 -12.36
N ILE A 368 6.00 -27.91 -12.93
CA ILE A 368 6.18 -28.17 -14.37
C ILE A 368 4.91 -28.80 -14.91
N PHE A 369 4.42 -28.27 -16.03
CA PHE A 369 3.33 -28.86 -16.79
C PHE A 369 3.49 -28.55 -18.29
N PHE A 370 2.68 -29.21 -19.10
CA PHE A 370 2.77 -29.15 -20.56
C PHE A 370 1.49 -28.61 -21.15
N ALA A 371 1.61 -27.80 -22.19
CA ALA A 371 0.49 -27.26 -22.95
C ALA A 371 0.82 -27.30 -24.44
N LYS A 372 -0.20 -27.31 -25.29
CA LYS A 372 -0.02 -27.27 -26.74
C LYS A 372 -0.22 -25.87 -27.26
#